data_AF-A0A933YHX9-F1
#
_entry.id   AF-A0A933YHX9-F1
#
_cell.length_a   1.000
_cell.length_b   1.000
_cell.length_c   1.000
_cell.angle_alpha   90.00
_cell.angle_beta   90.00
_cell.angle_gamma   90.00
#
_symmetry.space_group_name_H-M   'P 1'
#
loop_
_entity.id
_entity.type
_entity.pdbx_description
1 polymer ?
#
loop_
_entity_poly.entity_id
_entity_poly.type
_entity_poly.pdbx_seq_one_letter_code
_entity_poly.pdbx_strand_id
1 'polypeptide(L)'
;MNVFLDTSPFNKLDSLVQDSSRQAIDTLLVNGGLDDTTEKVVFVLLGWLLGLLSPLIVDTIRKRIEVSEICTALREELSELRYQLALLVYLIDNHFGKFDRSNLEWFKSAIQSYKGVHEVEIFRSAVEKFLKLSDEQLTTLAADGKAPPEKTLSLKKYSVPLVDAKITSLYSLDPKTLGHLLELKRSISLLNEETDLSRYFYGLLTIGW
;
A
#
# COMPACT_ATOMS: atom_id res chain seq x y z
N MET A 1 0.88 74.94 59.75
CA MET A 1 2.35 74.99 59.84
C MET A 1 2.88 74.08 58.74
N ASN A 2 3.05 74.63 57.54
CA ASN A 2 3.48 73.89 56.34
C ASN A 2 4.98 74.06 56.17
N VAL A 3 5.72 72.96 56.29
CA VAL A 3 7.16 72.91 55.98
C VAL A 3 7.28 72.44 54.53
N PHE A 4 7.59 73.40 53.65
CA PHE A 4 7.83 73.18 52.23
C PHE A 4 9.27 72.69 52.07
N LEU A 5 9.46 71.39 51.79
CA LEU A 5 10.76 70.83 51.47
C LEU A 5 11.00 70.98 49.96
N ASP A 6 11.91 71.90 49.62
CA ASP A 6 12.44 72.12 48.29
C ASP A 6 13.20 70.87 47.81
N THR A 7 12.70 70.24 46.75
CA THR A 7 13.22 69.00 46.15
C THR A 7 14.03 69.26 44.87
N SER A 8 14.49 70.50 44.65
CA SER A 8 15.16 70.91 43.41
C SER A 8 16.51 70.26 43.03
N PRO A 9 17.28 69.52 43.88
CA PRO A 9 18.54 68.94 43.40
C PRO A 9 18.39 67.55 42.72
N PHE A 10 17.26 66.86 42.86
CA PHE A 10 17.12 65.48 42.35
C PHE A 10 16.79 65.39 40.85
N ASN A 11 16.19 66.42 40.24
CA ASN A 11 15.83 66.40 38.81
C ASN A 11 17.02 66.52 37.84
N LYS A 12 18.23 66.88 38.32
CA LYS A 12 19.40 67.10 37.46
C LYS A 12 20.28 65.85 37.29
N LEU A 13 20.13 64.85 38.15
CA LEU A 13 20.87 63.59 38.06
C LEU A 13 20.17 62.57 37.15
N ASP A 14 18.83 62.54 37.14
CA ASP A 14 18.08 61.63 36.26
C ASP A 14 18.24 61.97 34.77
N SER A 15 18.35 63.25 34.41
CA SER A 15 18.57 63.65 33.01
C SER A 15 19.96 63.28 32.49
N LEU A 16 21.00 63.30 33.34
CA LEU A 16 22.37 62.92 32.96
C LEU A 16 22.55 61.40 32.84
N VAL A 17 21.87 60.62 33.69
CA VAL A 17 21.87 59.15 33.61
C VAL A 17 21.08 58.67 32.38
N GLN A 18 19.99 59.35 32.02
CA GLN A 18 19.18 59.01 30.86
C GLN A 18 19.90 59.33 29.53
N ASP A 19 20.71 60.39 29.47
CA ASP A 19 21.48 60.75 28.28
C ASP A 19 22.68 59.82 28.03
N SER A 20 23.43 59.45 29.09
CA SER A 20 24.54 58.48 28.96
C SER A 20 24.06 57.08 28.58
N SER A 21 22.88 56.68 29.06
CA SER A 21 22.31 55.37 28.72
C SER A 21 21.84 55.30 27.26
N ARG A 22 21.35 56.42 26.70
CA ARG A 22 20.93 56.50 25.30
C ARG A 22 22.13 56.46 24.34
N GLN A 23 23.20 57.18 24.66
CA GLN A 23 24.42 57.15 23.84
C GLN A 23 25.07 55.76 23.80
N ALA A 24 25.05 55.01 24.92
CA ALA A 24 25.59 53.65 24.95
C ALA A 24 24.78 52.66 24.07
N ILE A 25 23.45 52.81 24.03
CA ILE A 25 22.58 51.95 23.21
C ILE A 25 22.73 52.28 21.72
N ASP A 26 22.82 53.55 21.36
CA ASP A 26 23.03 53.96 19.96
C ASP A 26 24.40 53.50 19.43
N THR A 27 25.43 53.48 20.28
CA THR A 27 26.77 53.01 19.88
C THR A 27 26.83 51.49 19.66
N LEU A 28 25.98 50.72 20.36
CA LEU A 28 25.85 49.27 20.17
C LEU A 28 25.00 48.92 18.93
N LEU A 29 24.01 49.74 18.58
CA LEU A 29 23.21 49.56 17.36
C LEU A 29 23.94 49.99 16.08
N VAL A 30 24.83 50.98 16.16
CA VAL A 30 25.57 51.50 14.98
C VAL A 30 26.73 50.57 14.55
N ASN A 31 27.31 49.79 15.45
CA ASN A 31 28.43 48.87 15.13
C ASN A 31 28.02 47.40 14.96
N GLY A 32 26.73 47.08 15.06
CA GLY A 32 26.18 45.72 14.90
C GLY A 32 25.60 45.43 13.52
N GLY A 33 25.74 46.34 12.55
CA GLY A 33 25.35 46.10 11.17
C GLY A 33 26.30 45.09 10.53
N LEU A 34 25.83 43.86 10.33
CA LEU A 34 26.49 42.93 9.40
C LEU A 34 26.72 43.69 8.09
N ASP A 35 27.99 43.83 7.71
CA ASP A 35 28.39 44.51 6.48
C ASP A 35 27.59 43.90 5.31
N ASP A 36 26.98 44.72 4.45
CA ASP A 36 26.06 44.34 3.36
C ASP A 36 26.65 43.20 2.47
N THR A 37 27.98 43.14 2.40
CA THR A 37 28.75 42.07 1.75
C THR A 37 28.57 40.70 2.42
N THR A 38 28.59 40.64 3.75
CA THR A 38 28.43 39.39 4.52
C THR A 38 27.04 38.80 4.34
N GLU A 39 26.01 39.67 4.35
CA GLU A 39 24.63 39.27 4.11
C GLU A 39 24.48 38.65 2.71
N LYS A 40 25.02 39.29 1.67
CA LYS A 40 25.02 38.77 0.29
C LYS A 40 25.74 37.43 0.17
N VAL A 41 26.90 37.28 0.79
CA VAL A 41 27.65 36.00 0.77
C VAL A 41 26.86 34.89 1.44
N VAL A 42 26.21 35.16 2.57
CA VAL A 42 25.35 34.19 3.26
C VAL A 42 24.17 33.77 2.38
N PHE A 43 23.51 34.70 1.68
CA PHE A 43 22.43 34.37 0.75
C PHE A 43 22.88 33.51 -0.43
N VAL A 44 24.05 33.78 -0.99
CA VAL A 44 24.62 32.96 -2.09
C VAL A 44 24.93 31.54 -1.59
N LEU A 45 25.52 31.40 -0.41
CA LEU A 45 25.80 30.10 0.19
C LEU A 45 24.52 29.32 0.51
N LEU A 46 23.48 30.00 1.02
CA LEU A 46 22.15 29.42 1.25
C LEU A 46 21.50 28.95 -0.05
N GLY A 47 21.55 29.75 -1.11
CA GLY A 47 21.04 29.37 -2.42
C GLY A 47 21.75 28.15 -2.99
N TRP A 48 23.08 28.08 -2.85
CA TRP A 48 23.86 26.93 -3.28
C TRP A 48 23.55 25.67 -2.46
N LEU A 49 23.44 25.81 -1.13
CA LEU A 49 23.06 24.71 -0.24
C LEU A 49 21.64 24.19 -0.55
N LEU A 50 20.68 25.08 -0.79
CA LEU A 50 19.33 24.70 -1.22
C LEU A 50 19.35 23.98 -2.58
N GLY A 51 20.16 24.48 -3.51
CA GLY A 51 20.35 23.85 -4.82
C GLY A 51 20.92 22.43 -4.70
N LEU A 52 21.85 22.20 -3.78
CA LEU A 52 22.43 20.88 -3.53
C LEU A 52 21.47 19.94 -2.78
N LEU A 53 20.63 20.47 -1.88
CA LEU A 53 19.68 19.68 -1.10
C LEU A 53 18.42 19.32 -1.88
N SER A 54 18.05 20.12 -2.89
CA SER A 54 16.84 19.93 -3.69
C SER A 54 16.72 18.52 -4.31
N PRO A 55 17.74 17.97 -5.00
CA PRO A 55 17.67 16.62 -5.56
C PRO A 55 17.36 15.54 -4.53
N LEU A 56 17.96 15.61 -3.33
CA LEU A 56 17.75 14.63 -2.27
C LEU A 56 16.28 14.59 -1.78
N ILE A 57 15.67 15.78 -1.66
CA ILE A 57 14.26 15.91 -1.27
C ILE A 57 13.36 15.37 -2.39
N VAL A 58 13.62 15.77 -3.63
CA VAL A 58 12.84 15.31 -4.80
C VAL A 58 12.92 13.79 -4.95
N ASP A 59 14.10 13.20 -4.83
CA ASP A 59 14.28 11.76 -4.94
C ASP A 59 13.53 10.99 -3.85
N THR A 60 13.52 11.51 -2.62
CA THR A 60 12.77 10.91 -1.51
C THR A 60 11.25 10.96 -1.75
N ILE A 61 10.75 12.09 -2.23
CA ILE A 61 9.32 12.25 -2.58
C ILE A 61 8.95 11.32 -3.73
N ARG A 62 9.78 11.30 -4.79
CA ARG A 62 9.57 10.45 -5.97
C ARG A 62 9.51 8.98 -5.60
N LYS A 63 10.47 8.50 -4.78
CA LYS A 63 10.51 7.13 -4.28
C LYS A 63 9.24 6.77 -3.50
N ARG A 64 8.74 7.68 -2.66
CA ARG A 64 7.50 7.45 -1.90
C ARG A 64 6.28 7.32 -2.81
N ILE A 65 6.19 8.13 -3.85
CA ILE A 65 5.10 8.08 -4.84
C ILE A 65 5.19 6.76 -5.62
N GLU A 66 6.37 6.39 -6.12
CA GLU A 66 6.60 5.15 -6.85
C GLU A 66 6.18 3.91 -6.04
N VAL A 67 6.56 3.85 -4.76
CA VAL A 67 6.16 2.75 -3.86
C VAL A 67 4.63 2.70 -3.69
N SER A 68 3.98 3.85 -3.55
CA SER A 68 2.52 3.93 -3.43
C SER A 68 1.81 3.43 -4.69
N GLU A 69 2.32 3.80 -5.87
CA GLU A 69 1.78 3.35 -7.16
C GLU A 69 1.95 1.84 -7.33
N ILE A 70 3.13 1.30 -7.01
CA ILE A 70 3.40 -0.14 -7.03
C ILE A 70 2.46 -0.88 -6.07
N CYS A 71 2.30 -0.41 -4.83
CA CYS A 71 1.38 -1.02 -3.87
C CYS A 71 -0.07 -1.03 -4.35
N THR A 72 -0.49 0.01 -5.06
CA THR A 72 -1.84 0.11 -5.62
C THR A 72 -2.03 -0.91 -6.73
N ALA A 73 -1.10 -0.96 -7.69
CA ALA A 73 -1.12 -1.92 -8.79
C ALA A 73 -1.01 -3.38 -8.31
N LEU A 74 -0.17 -3.64 -7.29
CA LEU A 74 -0.07 -4.96 -6.65
C LEU A 74 -1.39 -5.36 -5.99
N ARG A 75 -2.06 -4.43 -5.29
CA ARG A 75 -3.35 -4.74 -4.66
C ARG A 75 -4.40 -5.13 -5.70
N GLU A 76 -4.41 -4.49 -6.85
CA GLU A 76 -5.31 -4.83 -7.97
C GLU A 76 -4.99 -6.21 -8.54
N GLU A 77 -3.71 -6.50 -8.84
CA GLU A 77 -3.27 -7.83 -9.32
C GLU A 77 -3.59 -8.95 -8.30
N LEU A 78 -3.33 -8.72 -7.01
CA LEU A 78 -3.62 -9.68 -5.96
C LEU A 78 -5.13 -9.88 -5.74
N SER A 79 -5.93 -8.82 -5.92
CA SER A 79 -7.38 -8.93 -5.88
C SER A 79 -7.91 -9.77 -7.04
N GLU A 80 -7.34 -9.60 -8.23
CA GLU A 80 -7.63 -10.41 -9.42
C GLU A 80 -7.24 -11.87 -9.19
N LEU A 81 -6.02 -12.13 -8.74
CA LEU A 81 -5.57 -13.47 -8.42
C LEU A 81 -6.48 -14.15 -7.38
N ARG A 82 -6.84 -13.45 -6.31
CA ARG A 82 -7.73 -14.01 -5.27
C ARG A 82 -9.10 -14.39 -5.86
N TYR A 83 -9.66 -13.57 -6.74
CA TYR A 83 -10.91 -13.90 -7.44
C TYR A 83 -10.76 -15.15 -8.30
N GLN A 84 -9.68 -15.24 -9.07
CA GLN A 84 -9.40 -16.39 -9.94
C GLN A 84 -9.19 -17.68 -9.15
N LEU A 85 -8.48 -17.63 -8.03
CA LEU A 85 -8.29 -18.77 -7.13
C LEU A 85 -9.59 -19.17 -6.44
N ALA A 86 -10.42 -18.22 -6.03
CA ALA A 86 -11.73 -18.51 -5.46
C ALA A 86 -12.62 -19.23 -6.48
N LEU A 87 -12.62 -18.78 -7.74
CA LEU A 87 -13.34 -19.43 -8.83
C LEU A 87 -12.81 -20.84 -9.10
N LEU A 88 -11.49 -21.03 -9.02
CA LEU A 88 -10.88 -22.36 -9.17
C LEU A 88 -11.37 -23.33 -8.10
N VAL A 89 -11.36 -22.92 -6.83
CA VAL A 89 -11.84 -23.75 -5.70
C VAL A 89 -13.32 -24.10 -5.92
N TYR A 90 -14.15 -23.12 -6.27
CA TYR A 90 -15.56 -23.37 -6.60
C TYR A 90 -15.72 -24.38 -7.75
N LEU A 91 -14.92 -24.26 -8.81
CA LEU A 91 -14.96 -25.18 -9.95
C LEU A 91 -14.52 -26.60 -9.56
N ILE A 92 -13.50 -26.74 -8.71
CA ILE A 92 -13.04 -28.02 -8.17
C ILE A 92 -14.17 -28.65 -7.34
N ASP A 93 -14.76 -27.91 -6.40
CA ASP A 93 -15.82 -28.42 -5.54
C ASP A 93 -17.05 -28.82 -6.34
N ASN A 94 -17.45 -28.01 -7.32
CA ASN A 94 -18.55 -28.33 -8.22
C ASN A 94 -18.23 -29.57 -9.06
N HIS A 95 -17.00 -29.72 -9.56
CA HIS A 95 -16.58 -30.87 -10.34
C HIS A 95 -16.68 -32.18 -9.54
N PHE A 96 -16.30 -32.16 -8.26
CA PHE A 96 -16.35 -33.34 -7.39
C PHE A 96 -17.68 -33.52 -6.64
N GLY A 97 -18.63 -32.60 -6.79
CA GLY A 97 -19.89 -32.61 -6.06
C GLY A 97 -19.72 -32.44 -4.55
N LYS A 98 -18.74 -31.62 -4.14
CA LYS A 98 -18.34 -31.40 -2.74
C LYS A 98 -18.67 -30.00 -2.22
N PHE A 99 -19.42 -29.19 -2.96
CA PHE A 99 -19.76 -27.85 -2.47
C PHE A 99 -20.81 -27.94 -1.36
N ASP A 100 -20.53 -27.28 -0.24
CA ASP A 100 -21.44 -27.13 0.89
C ASP A 100 -21.77 -25.65 1.14
N ARG A 101 -22.60 -25.39 2.15
CA ARG A 101 -22.96 -24.01 2.53
C ARG A 101 -21.72 -23.19 2.94
N SER A 102 -20.76 -23.80 3.65
CA SER A 102 -19.56 -23.10 4.12
C SER A 102 -18.68 -22.63 2.97
N ASN A 103 -18.49 -23.49 1.96
CA ASN A 103 -17.74 -23.17 0.75
C ASN A 103 -18.44 -22.08 -0.07
N LEU A 104 -19.78 -22.11 -0.17
CA LEU A 104 -20.55 -21.08 -0.84
C LEU A 104 -20.46 -19.72 -0.13
N GLU A 105 -20.51 -19.70 1.21
CA GLU A 105 -20.34 -18.48 2.00
C GLU A 105 -18.92 -17.91 1.88
N TRP A 106 -17.91 -18.78 1.95
CA TRP A 106 -16.51 -18.41 1.72
C TRP A 106 -16.32 -17.83 0.31
N PHE A 107 -16.85 -18.51 -0.71
CA PHE A 107 -16.76 -18.06 -2.10
C PHE A 107 -17.49 -16.74 -2.30
N LYS A 108 -18.69 -16.56 -1.71
CA LYS A 108 -19.41 -15.29 -1.72
C LYS A 108 -18.56 -14.16 -1.16
N SER A 109 -17.92 -14.36 -0.01
CA SER A 109 -17.05 -13.37 0.63
C SER A 109 -15.85 -13.01 -0.25
N ALA A 110 -15.24 -14.01 -0.90
CA ALA A 110 -14.13 -13.81 -1.82
C ALA A 110 -14.51 -12.95 -3.04
N ILE A 111 -15.66 -13.21 -3.65
CA ILE A 111 -16.12 -12.47 -4.85
C ILE A 111 -16.77 -11.12 -4.54
N GLN A 112 -17.33 -10.92 -3.34
CA GLN A 112 -18.04 -9.67 -3.00
C GLN A 112 -17.12 -8.46 -2.96
N SER A 113 -15.84 -8.66 -2.62
CA SER A 113 -14.85 -7.59 -2.52
C SER A 113 -14.09 -7.33 -3.82
N TYR A 114 -14.38 -8.07 -4.89
CA TYR A 114 -13.76 -7.89 -6.20
C TYR A 114 -14.38 -6.72 -6.97
N LYS A 115 -13.53 -5.91 -7.60
CA LYS A 115 -13.90 -4.72 -8.39
C LYS A 115 -13.25 -4.70 -9.79
N GLY A 116 -12.71 -5.81 -10.26
CA GLY A 116 -12.01 -5.88 -11.55
C GLY A 116 -12.96 -6.00 -12.74
N VAL A 117 -12.39 -6.36 -13.89
CA VAL A 117 -13.07 -6.32 -15.20
C VAL A 117 -14.05 -7.49 -15.39
N HIS A 118 -13.89 -8.59 -14.66
CA HIS A 118 -14.73 -9.78 -14.83
C HIS A 118 -16.16 -9.61 -14.29
N GLU A 119 -17.13 -10.23 -14.99
CA GLU A 119 -18.54 -10.21 -14.62
C GLU A 119 -18.81 -11.04 -13.37
N VAL A 120 -18.75 -10.40 -12.20
CA VAL A 120 -19.00 -11.06 -10.91
C VAL A 120 -20.48 -11.25 -10.62
N GLU A 121 -21.36 -10.47 -11.25
CA GLU A 121 -22.78 -10.46 -10.90
C GLU A 121 -23.49 -11.79 -11.23
N ILE A 122 -23.06 -12.48 -12.28
CA ILE A 122 -23.57 -13.81 -12.62
C ILE A 122 -23.25 -14.81 -11.50
N PHE A 123 -22.00 -14.86 -11.05
CA PHE A 123 -21.59 -15.75 -9.96
C PHE A 123 -22.23 -15.35 -8.64
N ARG A 124 -22.30 -14.05 -8.33
CA ARG A 124 -22.93 -13.55 -7.11
C ARG A 124 -24.40 -13.95 -7.04
N SER A 125 -25.17 -13.70 -8.10
CA SER A 125 -26.59 -14.06 -8.15
C SER A 125 -26.80 -15.58 -8.10
N ALA A 126 -25.92 -16.38 -8.73
CA ALA A 126 -25.97 -17.83 -8.64
C ALA A 126 -25.72 -18.34 -7.22
N VAL A 127 -24.67 -17.84 -6.55
CA VAL A 127 -24.33 -18.21 -5.17
C VAL A 127 -25.43 -17.81 -4.20
N GLU A 128 -26.05 -16.64 -4.40
CA GLU A 128 -27.19 -16.21 -3.57
C GLU A 128 -28.43 -17.08 -3.76
N LYS A 129 -28.66 -17.62 -4.96
CA LYS A 129 -29.73 -18.59 -5.20
C LYS A 129 -29.41 -19.91 -4.50
N PHE A 130 -28.17 -20.40 -4.58
CA PHE A 130 -27.77 -21.64 -3.91
C PHE A 130 -27.85 -21.52 -2.38
N LEU A 131 -27.44 -20.39 -1.80
CA LEU A 131 -27.52 -20.18 -0.34
C LEU A 131 -28.97 -20.15 0.20
N LYS A 132 -29.98 -19.96 -0.65
CA LYS A 132 -31.40 -20.02 -0.26
C LYS A 132 -31.95 -21.45 -0.20
N LEU A 133 -31.26 -22.42 -0.79
CA LEU A 133 -31.65 -23.83 -0.74
C LEU A 133 -31.40 -24.40 0.66
N SER A 134 -32.12 -25.45 1.03
CA SER A 134 -31.81 -26.22 2.23
C SER A 134 -30.53 -27.04 2.03
N ASP A 135 -29.93 -27.51 3.12
CA ASP A 135 -28.69 -28.29 3.04
C ASP A 135 -28.93 -29.64 2.32
N GLU A 136 -30.11 -30.24 2.45
CA GLU A 136 -30.53 -31.43 1.71
C GLU A 136 -30.66 -31.19 0.20
N GLN A 137 -31.15 -30.01 -0.18
CA GLN A 137 -31.23 -29.61 -1.58
C GLN A 137 -29.84 -29.32 -2.15
N LEU A 138 -28.95 -28.72 -1.36
CA LEU A 138 -27.56 -28.47 -1.75
C LEU A 138 -26.79 -29.76 -1.97
N THR A 139 -26.92 -30.75 -1.09
CA THR A 139 -26.25 -32.05 -1.26
C THR A 139 -26.77 -32.80 -2.47
N THR A 140 -28.08 -32.73 -2.74
CA THR A 140 -28.67 -33.31 -3.96
C THR A 140 -28.13 -32.61 -5.21
N LEU A 141 -28.12 -31.27 -5.23
CA LEU A 141 -27.59 -30.49 -6.34
C LEU A 141 -26.09 -30.74 -6.55
N ALA A 142 -25.32 -30.91 -5.48
CA ALA A 142 -23.90 -31.24 -5.55
C ALA A 142 -23.66 -32.64 -6.13
N ALA A 143 -24.48 -33.63 -5.73
CA ALA A 143 -24.43 -34.97 -6.30
C ALA A 143 -24.77 -34.96 -7.80
N ASP A 144 -25.79 -34.21 -8.21
CA ASP A 144 -26.22 -34.07 -9.60
C ASP A 144 -25.20 -33.28 -10.45
N GLY A 145 -24.52 -32.31 -9.86
CA GLY A 145 -23.50 -31.48 -10.50
C GLY A 145 -22.15 -32.17 -10.68
N LYS A 146 -21.93 -33.30 -10.00
CA LYS A 146 -20.68 -34.06 -10.06
C LYS A 146 -20.38 -34.49 -11.49
N ALA A 147 -19.18 -34.17 -11.95
CA ALA A 147 -18.75 -34.56 -13.29
C ALA A 147 -18.60 -36.10 -13.39
N PRO A 148 -18.92 -36.69 -14.56
CA PRO A 148 -18.64 -38.10 -14.79
C PRO A 148 -17.13 -38.36 -14.73
N PRO A 149 -16.69 -39.57 -14.35
CA PRO A 149 -15.28 -39.89 -14.13
C PRO A 149 -14.40 -39.71 -15.38
N GLU A 150 -15.00 -39.75 -16.58
CA GLU A 150 -14.32 -39.55 -17.86
C GLU A 150 -14.02 -38.07 -18.14
N LYS A 151 -14.75 -37.15 -17.51
CA LYS A 151 -14.56 -35.72 -17.73
C LYS A 151 -13.43 -35.24 -16.83
N THR A 152 -12.30 -34.90 -17.43
CA THR A 152 -11.15 -34.32 -16.71
C THR A 152 -11.37 -32.83 -16.39
N LEU A 153 -10.97 -32.41 -15.20
CA LEU A 153 -10.84 -31.00 -14.85
C LEU A 153 -9.52 -30.44 -15.40
N SER A 154 -9.61 -29.49 -16.32
CA SER A 154 -8.42 -28.78 -16.82
C SER A 154 -8.07 -27.62 -15.89
N LEU A 155 -7.06 -27.82 -15.04
CA LEU A 155 -6.51 -26.78 -14.19
C LEU A 155 -5.65 -25.83 -15.03
N LYS A 156 -5.78 -24.51 -14.81
CA LYS A 156 -4.98 -23.47 -15.46
C LYS A 156 -3.78 -23.13 -14.59
N LYS A 157 -2.70 -22.64 -15.24
CA LYS A 157 -1.58 -22.04 -14.52
C LYS A 157 -1.90 -20.60 -14.18
N TYR A 158 -1.40 -20.15 -13.04
CA TYR A 158 -1.54 -18.78 -12.57
C TYR A 158 -0.18 -18.10 -12.49
N SER A 159 -0.14 -16.79 -12.73
CA SER A 159 1.07 -15.99 -12.66
C SER A 159 0.78 -14.65 -12.00
N VAL A 160 1.78 -14.07 -11.36
CA VAL A 160 1.75 -12.73 -10.74
C VAL A 160 2.77 -11.83 -11.43
N PRO A 161 2.51 -11.44 -12.70
CA PRO A 161 3.50 -10.80 -13.55
C PRO A 161 4.05 -9.48 -12.97
N LEU A 162 3.24 -8.71 -12.23
CA LEU A 162 3.71 -7.47 -11.61
C LEU A 162 4.68 -7.75 -10.45
N VAL A 163 4.40 -8.76 -9.63
CA VAL A 163 5.33 -9.24 -8.59
C VAL A 163 6.66 -9.65 -9.21
N ASP A 164 6.62 -10.39 -10.32
CA ASP A 164 7.82 -10.84 -11.02
C ASP A 164 8.60 -9.66 -11.65
N ALA A 165 7.90 -8.74 -12.31
CA ALA A 165 8.49 -7.59 -12.98
C ALA A 165 9.08 -6.56 -12.02
N LYS A 166 8.52 -6.44 -10.81
CA LYS A 166 8.88 -5.39 -9.84
C LYS A 166 9.62 -5.90 -8.61
N ILE A 167 10.03 -7.17 -8.55
CA ILE A 167 10.65 -7.79 -7.37
C ILE A 167 11.74 -6.94 -6.69
N THR A 168 12.57 -6.24 -7.48
CA THR A 168 13.63 -5.36 -6.96
C THR A 168 13.08 -4.11 -6.27
N SER A 169 12.01 -3.53 -6.78
CA SER A 169 11.34 -2.38 -6.14
C SER A 169 10.63 -2.79 -4.84
N LEU A 170 10.26 -4.06 -4.70
CA LEU A 170 9.56 -4.60 -3.51
C LEU A 170 10.45 -4.65 -2.26
N TYR A 171 11.77 -4.55 -2.40
CA TYR A 171 12.68 -4.45 -1.25
C TYR A 171 12.49 -3.19 -0.41
N SER A 172 11.78 -2.18 -0.93
CA SER A 172 11.40 -0.98 -0.16
C SER A 172 10.11 -1.15 0.66
N LEU A 173 9.40 -2.27 0.51
CA LEU A 173 8.24 -2.59 1.34
C LEU A 173 8.66 -3.01 2.74
N ASP A 174 7.71 -2.98 3.68
CA ASP A 174 7.97 -3.53 4.99
C ASP A 174 8.32 -5.03 4.90
N PRO A 175 9.25 -5.54 5.72
CA PRO A 175 9.71 -6.93 5.63
C PRO A 175 8.58 -7.97 5.75
N LYS A 176 7.51 -7.65 6.47
CA LYS A 176 6.38 -8.56 6.68
C LYS A 176 5.54 -8.71 5.41
N THR A 177 5.21 -7.59 4.75
CA THR A 177 4.52 -7.58 3.45
C THR A 177 5.34 -8.29 2.38
N LEU A 178 6.65 -8.03 2.33
CA LEU A 178 7.55 -8.74 1.40
C LEU A 178 7.53 -10.25 1.66
N GLY A 179 7.60 -10.66 2.94
CA GLY A 179 7.52 -12.07 3.33
C GLY A 179 6.24 -12.76 2.85
N HIS A 180 5.08 -12.15 3.08
CA HIS A 180 3.80 -12.68 2.61
C HIS A 180 3.73 -12.77 1.07
N LEU A 181 4.31 -11.82 0.36
CA LEU A 181 4.29 -11.80 -1.10
C LEU A 181 5.17 -12.92 -1.70
N LEU A 182 6.35 -13.14 -1.11
CA LEU A 182 7.23 -14.24 -1.49
C LEU A 182 6.59 -15.59 -1.17
N GLU A 183 5.93 -15.71 -0.02
CA GLU A 183 5.17 -16.91 0.34
C GLU A 183 4.03 -17.18 -0.64
N LEU A 184 3.25 -16.16 -1.00
CA LEU A 184 2.20 -16.27 -2.01
C LEU A 184 2.78 -16.75 -3.35
N LYS A 185 3.88 -16.13 -3.82
CA LYS A 185 4.56 -16.53 -5.06
C LYS A 185 4.99 -17.99 -5.01
N ARG A 186 5.56 -18.44 -3.89
CA ARG A 186 5.91 -19.85 -3.67
C ARG A 186 4.68 -20.76 -3.76
N SER A 187 3.58 -20.41 -3.11
CA SER A 187 2.34 -21.18 -3.13
C SER A 187 1.74 -21.31 -4.53
N ILE A 188 1.81 -20.25 -5.35
CA ILE A 188 1.40 -20.28 -6.76
C ILE A 188 2.31 -21.20 -7.57
N SER A 189 3.62 -21.17 -7.34
CA SER A 189 4.57 -22.08 -8.00
C SER A 189 4.23 -23.54 -7.72
N LEU A 190 4.00 -23.88 -6.45
CA LEU A 190 3.61 -25.23 -6.05
C LEU A 190 2.28 -25.66 -6.71
N LEU A 191 1.27 -24.78 -6.74
CA LEU A 191 0.01 -25.07 -7.44
C LEU A 191 0.21 -25.31 -8.94
N ASN A 192 1.11 -24.56 -9.59
CA ASN A 192 1.42 -24.73 -11.00
C ASN A 192 2.17 -26.05 -11.26
N GLU A 193 3.06 -26.45 -10.36
CA GLU A 193 3.75 -27.75 -10.42
C GLU A 193 2.75 -28.91 -10.32
N GLU A 194 1.81 -28.84 -9.37
CA GLU A 194 0.73 -29.83 -9.25
C GLU A 194 -0.18 -29.87 -10.49
N THR A 195 -0.42 -28.70 -11.10
CA THR A 195 -1.16 -28.60 -12.36
C THR A 195 -0.41 -29.27 -13.51
N ASP A 196 0.92 -29.13 -13.57
CA ASP A 196 1.76 -29.80 -14.57
C ASP A 196 1.78 -31.31 -14.39
N LEU A 197 1.96 -31.79 -13.16
CA LEU A 197 1.92 -33.21 -12.83
C LEU A 197 0.56 -33.80 -13.22
N SER A 198 -0.53 -33.13 -12.85
CA SER A 198 -1.89 -33.54 -13.22
C SER A 198 -2.04 -33.67 -14.74
N ARG A 199 -1.64 -32.65 -15.51
CA ARG A 199 -1.72 -32.67 -16.97
C ARG A 199 -0.87 -33.78 -17.58
N TYR A 200 0.32 -34.03 -17.05
CA TYR A 200 1.20 -35.09 -17.50
C TYR A 200 0.55 -36.47 -17.36
N PHE A 201 -0.03 -36.78 -16.18
CA PHE A 201 -0.71 -38.05 -15.95
C PHE A 201 -1.94 -38.24 -16.84
N TYR A 202 -2.74 -37.18 -17.05
CA TYR A 202 -3.88 -37.26 -17.97
C TYR A 202 -3.44 -37.44 -19.43
N GLY A 203 -2.35 -36.81 -19.85
CA GLY A 203 -1.78 -37.01 -21.20
C GLY A 203 -1.36 -38.45 -21.46
N LEU A 204 -0.71 -39.10 -20.48
CA LEU A 204 -0.33 -40.53 -20.60
C LEU A 204 -1.56 -41.44 -20.74
N LEU A 205 -2.63 -41.17 -20.00
CA LEU A 205 -3.87 -41.94 -20.08
C LEU A 205 -4.54 -41.83 -21.47
N THR A 206 -4.41 -40.69 -22.13
CA THR A 206 -5.02 -40.46 -23.46
C THR A 206 -4.28 -41.10 -24.63
N ILE A 207 -3.00 -41.47 -24.48
CA ILE A 207 -2.18 -42.06 -25.57
C ILE A 207 -2.16 -43.60 -25.50
N GLY A 208 -2.61 -44.19 -24.39
CA GLY A 208 -2.47 -45.62 -24.09
C GLY A 208 -3.55 -46.58 -24.63
N TRP A 209 -4.43 -46.15 -25.54
CA TRP A 209 -5.52 -46.98 -26.08
C TRP A 209 -5.63 -46.88 -27.60
#